data_AF-A0ABD5ZG22-F1
#
_entry.id   AF-A0ABD5ZG22-F1
#
_cell.length_a   1.000
_cell.length_b   1.000
_cell.length_c   1.000
_cell.angle_alpha   90.00
_cell.angle_beta   90.00
_cell.angle_gamma   90.00
#
_symmetry.space_group_name_H-M   'P 1'
#
loop_
_entity.id
_entity.type
_entity.pdbx_description
1 polymer ?
#
loop_
_entity_poly.entity_id
_entity_poly.type
_entity_poly.pdbx_seq_one_letter_code
_entity_poly.pdbx_strand_id
1 'polypeptide(L)'
;MFENIKEDRGQVGIGTLIVFIAMVLVAAIAAGVLVNTAGFLQATAEDAGQQSVNKVTNRVEVLNSHGNVGNSEDIANMTLTVRLAAGSDAVDMNETSIKYLSETEVTTLTNSSSQTANATEFALTQVTDDDGSFGVLNSMNDRYEVVINSSAIESGTGGLSTGETVNLEITSRTGGTTQVILTMPQQLAGKDPGEPVEL
;
A
#
# COMPACT_ATOMS: atom_id res chain seq x y z
N MET A 1 -14.57 -86.01 -28.14
CA MET A 1 -14.71 -84.87 -27.22
C MET A 1 -13.43 -84.06 -27.35
N PHE A 2 -13.45 -82.98 -28.14
CA PHE A 2 -12.31 -82.06 -28.24
C PHE A 2 -12.61 -80.88 -27.32
N GLU A 3 -11.83 -80.75 -26.27
CA GLU A 3 -11.99 -79.73 -25.24
C GLU A 3 -11.41 -78.40 -25.75
N ASN A 4 -12.21 -77.32 -25.72
CA ASN A 4 -11.89 -76.00 -26.26
C ASN A 4 -10.89 -75.24 -25.35
N ILE A 5 -9.67 -75.74 -25.18
CA ILE A 5 -8.65 -75.15 -24.28
C ILE A 5 -8.01 -73.85 -24.84
N LYS A 6 -8.49 -73.33 -25.97
CA LYS A 6 -7.98 -72.09 -26.62
C LYS A 6 -8.78 -70.83 -26.29
N GLU A 7 -10.03 -70.93 -25.82
CA GLU A 7 -10.88 -69.76 -25.58
C GLU A 7 -10.51 -69.04 -24.26
N ASP A 8 -10.20 -69.77 -23.18
CA ASP A 8 -9.93 -69.15 -21.87
C ASP A 8 -8.65 -68.29 -21.83
N ARG A 9 -7.62 -68.63 -22.61
CA ARG A 9 -6.37 -67.84 -22.65
C ARG A 9 -6.56 -66.51 -23.40
N GLY A 10 -7.39 -66.49 -24.44
CA GLY A 10 -7.74 -65.26 -25.17
C GLY A 10 -8.59 -64.32 -24.31
N GLN A 11 -9.50 -64.88 -23.51
CA GLN A 11 -10.36 -64.11 -22.60
C GLN A 11 -9.56 -63.44 -21.47
N VAL A 12 -8.58 -64.13 -20.87
CA VAL A 12 -7.70 -63.52 -19.85
C VAL A 12 -6.86 -62.40 -20.45
N GLY A 13 -6.33 -62.58 -21.67
CA GLY A 13 -5.56 -61.55 -22.36
C GLY A 13 -6.36 -60.28 -22.65
N ILE A 14 -7.61 -60.41 -23.11
CA ILE A 14 -8.52 -59.28 -23.32
C ILE A 14 -8.81 -58.56 -22.00
N GLY A 15 -9.01 -59.31 -20.90
CA GLY A 15 -9.20 -58.73 -19.56
C GLY A 15 -8.01 -57.87 -19.12
N THR A 16 -6.78 -58.33 -19.35
CA THR A 16 -5.57 -57.56 -19.00
C THR A 16 -5.41 -56.28 -19.84
N LEU A 17 -5.77 -56.31 -21.13
CA LEU A 17 -5.73 -55.12 -21.99
C LEU A 17 -6.77 -54.07 -21.58
N ILE A 18 -7.96 -54.49 -21.19
CA ILE A 18 -9.01 -53.57 -20.70
C ILE A 18 -8.54 -52.84 -19.44
N VAL A 19 -7.98 -53.57 -18.46
CA VAL A 19 -7.45 -52.97 -17.23
C VAL A 19 -6.28 -52.03 -17.53
N PHE A 20 -5.41 -52.40 -18.46
CA PHE A 20 -4.29 -51.55 -18.86
C PHE A 20 -4.77 -50.21 -19.43
N ILE A 21 -5.72 -50.24 -20.36
CA ILE A 21 -6.29 -49.01 -20.94
C ILE A 21 -6.99 -48.18 -19.86
N ALA A 22 -7.79 -48.82 -19.00
CA ALA A 22 -8.47 -48.12 -17.91
C ALA A 22 -7.49 -47.43 -16.95
N MET A 23 -6.39 -48.11 -16.58
CA MET A 23 -5.35 -47.54 -15.72
C MET A 23 -4.66 -46.34 -16.37
N VAL A 24 -4.34 -46.44 -17.67
CA VAL A 24 -3.74 -45.32 -18.42
C VAL A 24 -4.67 -44.11 -18.47
N LEU A 25 -5.98 -44.31 -18.66
CA LEU A 25 -6.94 -43.21 -18.66
C LEU A 25 -7.06 -42.54 -17.28
N VAL A 26 -7.12 -43.32 -16.20
CA VAL A 26 -7.15 -42.78 -14.83
C VAL A 26 -5.85 -42.01 -14.54
N ALA A 27 -4.69 -42.56 -14.93
CA ALA A 27 -3.41 -41.89 -14.78
C ALA A 27 -3.34 -40.57 -15.56
N ALA A 28 -3.88 -40.52 -16.78
CA ALA A 28 -3.92 -39.31 -17.59
C ALA A 28 -4.80 -38.22 -16.96
N ILE A 29 -5.98 -38.57 -16.43
CA ILE A 29 -6.86 -37.63 -15.72
C ILE A 29 -6.17 -37.13 -14.44
N ALA A 30 -5.59 -38.04 -13.65
CA ALA A 30 -4.87 -37.69 -12.43
C ALA A 30 -3.69 -36.75 -12.71
N ALA A 31 -2.90 -37.01 -13.77
CA ALA A 31 -1.82 -36.13 -14.21
C ALA A 31 -2.35 -34.75 -14.64
N GLY A 32 -3.48 -34.69 -15.35
CA GLY A 32 -4.12 -33.43 -15.72
C GLY A 32 -4.53 -32.59 -14.51
N VAL A 33 -5.09 -33.22 -13.47
CA VAL A 33 -5.44 -32.55 -12.21
C VAL A 33 -4.20 -32.06 -11.46
N LEU A 34 -3.13 -32.88 -11.44
CA LEU A 34 -1.87 -32.51 -10.79
C LEU A 34 -1.22 -31.31 -11.48
N VAL A 35 -1.17 -31.29 -12.82
CA VAL A 35 -0.61 -30.16 -13.59
C VAL A 35 -1.45 -28.89 -13.40
N ASN A 36 -2.78 -29.00 -13.43
CA ASN A 36 -3.65 -27.84 -13.22
C ASN A 36 -3.50 -27.26 -11.81
N THR A 37 -3.48 -28.12 -10.79
CA THR A 37 -3.23 -27.70 -9.41
C THR A 37 -1.86 -27.04 -9.26
N ALA A 38 -0.82 -27.63 -9.87
CA ALA A 38 0.52 -27.05 -9.85
C ALA A 38 0.57 -25.67 -10.53
N GLY A 39 -0.10 -25.51 -11.68
CA GLY A 39 -0.20 -24.23 -12.38
C GLY A 39 -0.94 -23.16 -11.57
N PHE A 40 -2.05 -23.53 -10.93
CA PHE A 40 -2.79 -22.62 -10.05
C PHE A 40 -1.95 -22.17 -8.86
N LEU A 41 -1.27 -23.11 -8.19
CA LEU A 41 -0.39 -22.80 -7.07
C LEU A 41 0.81 -21.95 -7.49
N GLN A 42 1.37 -22.19 -8.67
CA GLN A 42 2.45 -21.37 -9.22
C GLN A 42 1.99 -19.92 -9.46
N ALA A 43 0.87 -19.73 -10.15
CA ALA A 43 0.33 -18.39 -10.40
C ALA A 43 0.01 -17.66 -9.09
N THR A 44 -0.54 -18.37 -8.11
CA THR A 44 -0.80 -17.83 -6.76
C THR A 44 0.48 -17.46 -6.03
N ALA A 45 1.53 -18.29 -6.12
CA ALA A 45 2.83 -18.02 -5.50
C ALA A 45 3.55 -16.84 -6.16
N GLU A 46 3.44 -16.69 -7.48
CA GLU A 46 3.98 -15.55 -8.22
C GLU A 46 3.27 -14.25 -7.83
N ASP A 47 1.94 -14.25 -7.77
CA ASP A 47 1.16 -13.07 -7.35
C ASP A 47 1.46 -12.67 -5.89
N ALA A 48 1.48 -13.64 -4.97
CA ALA A 48 1.85 -13.39 -3.58
C ALA A 48 3.31 -12.89 -3.45
N GLY A 49 4.21 -13.40 -4.28
CA GLY A 49 5.59 -12.93 -4.39
C GLY A 49 5.66 -11.47 -4.83
N GLN A 50 4.94 -11.11 -5.90
CA GLN A 50 4.90 -9.75 -6.42
C GLN A 50 4.27 -8.78 -5.42
N GLN A 51 3.17 -9.16 -4.77
CA GLN A 51 2.55 -8.35 -3.71
C GLN A 51 3.50 -8.12 -2.53
N SER A 52 4.30 -9.13 -2.16
CA SER A 52 5.28 -9.01 -1.08
C SER A 52 6.42 -8.05 -1.44
N VAL A 53 6.89 -8.11 -2.70
CA VAL A 53 7.88 -7.16 -3.21
C VAL A 53 7.29 -5.74 -3.18
N ASN A 54 6.13 -5.55 -3.79
CA ASN A 54 5.43 -4.26 -3.85
C ASN A 54 5.18 -3.68 -2.46
N LYS A 55 4.85 -4.52 -1.47
CA LYS A 55 4.65 -4.05 -0.08
C LYS A 55 5.90 -3.45 0.55
N VAL A 56 7.10 -3.90 0.15
CA VAL A 56 8.36 -3.42 0.72
C VAL A 56 8.98 -2.32 -0.14
N THR A 57 8.82 -2.38 -1.46
CA THR A 57 9.39 -1.43 -2.41
C THR A 57 8.50 -0.23 -2.64
N ASN A 58 7.18 -0.43 -2.72
CA ASN A 58 6.24 0.61 -3.14
C ASN A 58 5.83 1.46 -1.94
N ARG A 59 6.64 2.47 -1.66
CA ARG A 59 6.42 3.43 -0.58
C ARG A 59 6.75 4.83 -1.07
N VAL A 60 6.24 5.81 -0.32
CA VAL A 60 6.59 7.20 -0.53
C VAL A 60 7.80 7.58 0.30
N GLU A 61 8.53 8.60 -0.11
CA GLU A 61 9.60 9.20 0.68
C GLU A 61 9.20 10.64 1.00
N VAL A 62 9.34 11.02 2.26
CA VAL A 62 9.12 12.40 2.70
C VAL A 62 10.46 13.13 2.63
N LEU A 63 10.50 14.21 1.85
CA LEU A 63 11.70 15.02 1.64
C LEU A 63 11.86 16.13 2.67
N ASN A 64 10.76 16.80 2.96
CA ASN A 64 10.74 17.95 3.85
C ASN A 64 9.40 18.04 4.57
N SER A 65 9.45 18.57 5.78
CA SER A 65 8.31 18.83 6.64
C SER A 65 8.39 20.25 7.18
N HIS A 66 7.29 20.99 7.07
CA HIS A 66 7.16 22.29 7.70
C HIS A 66 5.77 22.48 8.27
N GLY A 67 5.66 23.25 9.34
CA GLY A 67 4.42 23.61 10.00
C GLY A 67 4.15 25.10 9.86
N ASN A 68 2.89 25.47 9.73
CA ASN A 68 2.47 26.87 9.76
C ASN A 68 1.97 27.23 11.16
N VAL A 69 2.50 28.33 11.69
CA VAL A 69 2.11 28.86 13.00
C VAL A 69 0.69 29.42 12.93
N GLY A 70 -0.16 29.01 13.86
CA GLY A 70 -1.51 29.50 14.07
C GLY A 70 -1.54 30.79 14.90
N ASN A 71 -2.75 31.29 15.15
CA ASN A 71 -2.93 32.54 15.90
C ASN A 71 -2.66 32.42 17.41
N SER A 72 -2.53 31.19 17.93
CA SER A 72 -2.39 30.89 19.36
C SER A 72 -0.97 30.48 19.77
N GLU A 73 0.04 30.76 18.93
CA GLU A 73 1.41 30.24 19.11
C GLU A 73 1.51 28.69 19.04
N ASP A 74 0.57 28.06 18.33
CA ASP A 74 0.52 26.61 18.07
C ASP A 74 0.78 26.33 16.59
N ILE A 75 1.12 25.08 16.24
CA ILE A 75 1.20 24.65 14.83
C ILE A 75 -0.19 24.19 14.35
N ALA A 76 -0.79 25.00 13.48
CA ALA A 76 -2.18 24.80 13.02
C ALA A 76 -2.29 23.88 11.79
N ASN A 77 -1.27 23.89 10.92
CA ASN A 77 -1.18 23.03 9.75
C ASN A 77 0.24 22.50 9.61
N MET A 78 0.37 21.27 9.10
CA MET A 78 1.64 20.67 8.72
C MET A 78 1.61 20.32 7.24
N THR A 79 2.67 20.64 6.53
CA THR A 79 2.84 20.32 5.12
C THR A 79 4.06 19.42 4.97
N LEU A 80 3.87 18.31 4.27
CA LEU A 80 4.93 17.35 3.95
C LEU A 80 5.11 17.31 2.44
N THR A 81 6.34 17.53 1.97
CA THR A 81 6.67 17.28 0.57
C THR A 81 7.04 15.82 0.40
N VAL A 82 6.26 15.10 -0.38
CA VAL A 82 6.43 13.67 -0.65
C VAL A 82 6.84 13.43 -2.10
N ARG A 83 7.63 12.38 -2.31
CA ARG A 83 7.99 11.85 -3.62
C ARG A 83 7.93 10.33 -3.63
N LEU A 84 8.12 9.76 -4.81
CA LEU A 84 8.29 8.33 -4.97
C LEU A 84 9.62 7.85 -4.34
N ALA A 85 9.60 6.78 -3.53
CA ALA A 85 10.83 6.21 -3.00
C ALA A 85 11.64 5.51 -4.10
N ALA A 86 12.96 5.46 -3.94
CA ALA A 86 13.83 4.78 -4.90
C ALA A 86 13.47 3.29 -5.04
N GLY A 87 13.22 2.85 -6.27
CA GLY A 87 12.83 1.48 -6.58
C GLY A 87 11.37 1.14 -6.30
N SER A 88 10.54 2.13 -5.95
CA SER A 88 9.08 2.01 -5.93
C SER A 88 8.54 2.07 -7.36
N ASP A 89 7.53 1.25 -7.66
CA ASP A 89 6.63 1.50 -8.79
C ASP A 89 5.65 2.63 -8.44
N ALA A 90 4.77 2.99 -9.39
CA ALA A 90 3.79 4.05 -9.20
C ALA A 90 2.93 3.85 -7.93
N VAL A 91 2.77 4.93 -7.15
CA VAL A 91 1.95 4.94 -5.92
C VAL A 91 0.80 5.91 -6.07
N ASP A 92 -0.41 5.43 -5.84
CA ASP A 92 -1.63 6.26 -5.86
C ASP A 92 -1.84 6.93 -4.49
N MET A 93 -1.79 8.27 -4.47
CA MET A 93 -2.00 9.11 -3.28
C MET A 93 -3.48 9.35 -2.97
N ASN A 94 -4.41 9.03 -3.89
CA ASN A 94 -5.85 9.11 -3.63
C ASN A 94 -6.32 7.95 -2.75
N GLU A 95 -5.69 6.77 -2.90
CA GLU A 95 -5.98 5.56 -2.12
C GLU A 95 -4.99 5.35 -0.97
N THR A 96 -4.11 6.33 -0.73
CA THR A 96 -3.19 6.34 0.40
C THR A 96 -3.89 6.87 1.65
N SER A 97 -3.59 6.26 2.79
CA SER A 97 -4.05 6.73 4.09
C SER A 97 -2.87 7.19 4.95
N ILE A 98 -3.11 8.20 5.78
CA ILE A 98 -2.11 8.74 6.70
C ILE A 98 -2.64 8.58 8.10
N LYS A 99 -2.02 7.70 8.88
CA LYS A 99 -2.33 7.59 10.31
C LYS A 99 -1.58 8.67 11.05
N TYR A 100 -2.34 9.53 11.71
CA TYR A 100 -1.88 10.57 12.58
C TYR A 100 -1.95 10.07 14.03
N LEU A 101 -0.83 10.17 14.75
CA LEU A 101 -0.71 9.79 16.15
C LEU A 101 -0.03 10.91 16.93
N SER A 102 -0.79 11.58 17.79
CA SER A 102 -0.27 12.53 18.78
C SER A 102 -0.36 11.92 20.19
N GLU A 103 -0.03 12.71 21.21
CA GLU A 103 -0.20 12.30 22.61
C GLU A 103 -1.69 12.20 23.00
N THR A 104 -2.55 12.98 22.35
CA THR A 104 -3.97 13.12 22.73
C THR A 104 -4.91 12.39 21.78
N GLU A 105 -4.60 12.36 20.49
CA GLU A 105 -5.49 11.83 19.46
C GLU A 105 -4.83 10.84 18.50
N VAL A 106 -5.64 9.90 18.02
CA VAL A 106 -5.26 8.94 16.97
C VAL A 106 -6.32 8.95 15.89
N THR A 107 -5.97 9.41 14.70
CA THR A 107 -6.89 9.45 13.56
C THR A 107 -6.23 8.90 12.31
N THR A 108 -7.05 8.44 11.36
CA THR A 108 -6.58 8.04 10.03
C THR A 108 -7.19 8.98 9.01
N LEU A 109 -6.33 9.67 8.27
CA LEU A 109 -6.69 10.66 7.28
C LEU A 109 -6.74 10.01 5.90
N THR A 110 -7.78 10.34 5.13
CA THR A 110 -7.93 9.96 3.72
C THR A 110 -7.73 11.16 2.80
N ASN A 111 -7.50 10.92 1.52
CA ASN A 111 -7.34 12.02 0.56
C ASN A 111 -8.65 12.80 0.40
N SER A 112 -8.59 14.14 0.48
CA SER A 112 -9.73 15.00 0.21
C SER A 112 -9.90 15.28 -1.27
N SER A 113 -11.07 14.92 -1.83
CA SER A 113 -11.46 15.27 -3.20
C SER A 113 -11.54 16.79 -3.47
N SER A 114 -11.70 17.60 -2.41
CA SER A 114 -11.76 19.06 -2.48
C SER A 114 -10.41 19.73 -2.21
N GLN A 115 -9.32 18.96 -2.10
CA GLN A 115 -7.97 19.46 -1.80
C GLN A 115 -7.93 20.38 -0.56
N THR A 116 -8.80 20.10 0.42
CA THR A 116 -8.91 20.90 1.65
C THR A 116 -8.74 19.98 2.85
N ALA A 117 -7.78 20.29 3.72
CA ALA A 117 -7.49 19.49 4.90
C ALA A 117 -8.52 19.76 6.00
N ASN A 118 -9.03 18.70 6.62
CA ASN A 118 -9.97 18.74 7.73
C ASN A 118 -9.59 17.69 8.79
N ALA A 119 -10.45 17.44 9.78
CA ALA A 119 -10.18 16.52 10.89
C ALA A 119 -10.01 15.04 10.46
N THR A 120 -10.50 14.67 9.29
CA THR A 120 -10.51 13.28 8.77
C THR A 120 -9.86 13.14 7.40
N GLU A 121 -9.51 14.23 6.74
CA GLU A 121 -8.96 14.22 5.40
C GLU A 121 -7.72 15.12 5.29
N PHE A 122 -6.72 14.66 4.53
CA PHE A 122 -5.59 15.49 4.14
C PHE A 122 -5.83 16.10 2.76
N ALA A 123 -5.23 17.27 2.52
CA ALA A 123 -5.19 17.87 1.19
C ALA A 123 -3.93 17.45 0.45
N LEU A 124 -4.07 17.18 -0.84
CA LEU A 124 -2.96 16.92 -1.74
C LEU A 124 -2.85 18.08 -2.73
N THR A 125 -1.65 18.64 -2.89
CA THR A 125 -1.36 19.69 -3.86
C THR A 125 -0.17 19.31 -4.74
N GLN A 126 -0.21 19.74 -5.99
CA GLN A 126 0.85 19.48 -6.96
C GLN A 126 1.97 20.51 -6.82
N VAL A 127 3.21 20.05 -6.63
CA VAL A 127 4.40 20.91 -6.70
C VAL A 127 5.08 20.76 -8.06
N THR A 128 5.33 19.52 -8.46
CA THR A 128 5.93 19.20 -9.75
C THR A 128 5.33 17.89 -10.21
N ASP A 129 4.76 17.90 -11.41
CA ASP A 129 4.40 16.68 -12.12
C ASP A 129 4.48 17.03 -13.61
N ASP A 130 5.33 16.28 -14.31
CA ASP A 130 5.72 16.54 -15.70
C ASP A 130 4.74 15.91 -16.70
N ASP A 131 3.88 14.98 -16.27
CA ASP A 131 3.05 14.15 -17.14
C ASP A 131 1.53 14.31 -16.92
N GLY A 132 1.13 15.11 -15.94
CA GLY A 132 -0.26 15.43 -15.63
C GLY A 132 -0.99 14.35 -14.83
N SER A 133 -0.26 13.43 -14.19
CA SER A 133 -0.81 12.31 -13.42
C SER A 133 -1.20 12.69 -11.98
N PHE A 134 -1.84 13.85 -11.79
CA PHE A 134 -2.20 14.34 -10.46
C PHE A 134 -2.90 13.28 -9.59
N GLY A 135 -2.35 13.10 -8.38
CA GLY A 135 -2.81 12.09 -7.43
C GLY A 135 -2.09 10.75 -7.53
N VAL A 136 -1.29 10.52 -8.57
CA VAL A 136 -0.42 9.34 -8.68
C VAL A 136 1.03 9.81 -8.78
N LEU A 137 1.91 9.23 -7.98
CA LEU A 137 3.35 9.41 -8.08
C LEU A 137 3.88 8.30 -8.98
N ASN A 138 4.16 8.59 -10.25
CA ASN A 138 4.62 7.59 -11.22
C ASN A 138 6.05 7.84 -11.71
N SER A 139 6.60 9.02 -11.44
CA SER A 139 7.94 9.44 -11.80
C SER A 139 8.74 9.86 -10.58
N MET A 140 10.07 9.73 -10.65
CA MET A 140 10.98 10.21 -9.59
C MET A 140 11.03 11.75 -9.51
N ASN A 141 10.56 12.44 -10.54
CA ASN A 141 10.46 13.91 -10.55
C ASN A 141 9.20 14.41 -9.85
N ASP A 142 8.17 13.56 -9.71
CA ASP A 142 6.90 13.98 -9.15
C ASP A 142 7.05 14.32 -7.67
N ARG A 143 6.50 15.47 -7.32
CA ARG A 143 6.46 15.98 -5.95
C ARG A 143 5.08 16.49 -5.65
N TYR A 144 4.51 15.93 -4.59
CA TYR A 144 3.26 16.40 -4.03
C TYR A 144 3.47 16.94 -2.64
N GLU A 145 2.65 17.92 -2.28
CA GLU A 145 2.55 18.42 -0.92
C GLU A 145 1.31 17.85 -0.28
N VAL A 146 1.50 17.25 0.88
CA VAL A 146 0.44 16.72 1.73
C VAL A 146 0.24 17.70 2.86
N VAL A 147 -0.93 18.34 2.91
CA VAL A 147 -1.29 19.28 3.97
C VAL A 147 -2.24 18.59 4.94
N ILE A 148 -1.88 18.64 6.22
CA ILE A 148 -2.62 18.10 7.35
C ILE A 148 -3.01 19.25 8.27
N ASN A 149 -4.30 19.32 8.62
CA ASN A 149 -4.82 20.34 9.51
C ASN A 149 -4.82 19.82 10.95
N SER A 150 -3.73 20.04 11.69
CA SER A 150 -3.60 19.63 13.09
C SER A 150 -4.61 20.35 13.98
N SER A 151 -4.95 21.61 13.70
CA SER A 151 -5.95 22.35 14.49
C SER A 151 -7.35 21.74 14.42
N ALA A 152 -7.72 21.14 13.29
CA ALA A 152 -9.01 20.46 13.14
C ALA A 152 -9.02 19.08 13.81
N ILE A 153 -7.86 18.40 13.83
CA ILE A 153 -7.70 17.07 14.44
C ILE A 153 -7.69 17.19 15.97
N GLU A 154 -6.85 18.07 16.51
CA GLU A 154 -6.70 18.33 17.95
C GLU A 154 -7.78 19.31 18.45
N SER A 155 -9.05 18.93 18.27
CA SER A 155 -10.24 19.74 18.57
C SER A 155 -10.33 20.16 20.06
N GLY A 156 -9.51 21.13 20.48
CA GLY A 156 -9.40 21.61 21.85
C GLY A 156 -8.23 22.57 22.11
N THR A 157 -7.11 22.41 21.41
CA THR A 157 -5.88 23.20 21.64
C THR A 157 -5.57 24.21 20.53
N GLY A 158 -6.27 24.16 19.39
CA GLY A 158 -5.98 25.06 18.26
C GLY A 158 -4.79 24.60 17.40
N GLY A 159 -4.31 23.37 17.62
CA GLY A 159 -3.19 22.78 16.92
C GLY A 159 -2.29 21.97 17.86
N LEU A 160 -1.05 21.79 17.41
CA LEU A 160 0.02 21.16 18.17
C LEU A 160 0.81 22.21 18.94
N SER A 161 0.99 21.97 20.24
CA SER A 161 1.74 22.88 21.11
C SER A 161 3.25 22.77 20.86
N THR A 162 4.02 23.78 21.27
CA THR A 162 5.48 23.73 21.22
C THR A 162 6.04 22.54 22.01
N GLY A 163 6.97 21.80 21.42
CA GLY A 163 7.61 20.65 22.05
C GLY A 163 6.84 19.33 21.99
N GLU A 164 5.62 19.31 21.44
CA GLU A 164 4.89 18.08 21.18
C GLU A 164 5.51 17.28 20.03
N THR A 165 5.28 15.97 20.02
CA THR A 165 5.76 15.06 18.97
C THR A 165 4.57 14.37 18.32
N VAL A 166 4.60 14.29 17.00
CA VAL A 166 3.58 13.58 16.19
C VAL A 166 4.25 12.52 15.36
N ASN A 167 3.64 11.33 15.34
CA ASN A 167 4.03 10.25 14.46
C ASN A 167 3.01 10.14 13.32
N LEU A 168 3.50 10.26 12.09
CA LEU A 168 2.74 10.12 10.86
C LEU A 168 3.16 8.83 10.18
N GLU A 169 2.21 7.91 10.01
CA GLU A 169 2.41 6.68 9.25
C GLU A 169 1.61 6.74 7.95
N ILE A 170 2.31 6.93 6.85
CA ILE A 170 1.74 6.95 5.50
C ILE A 170 1.70 5.52 4.98
N THR A 171 0.52 5.04 4.61
CA THR A 171 0.31 3.69 4.06
C THR A 171 -0.26 3.79 2.65
N SER A 172 0.53 3.34 1.68
CA SER A 172 0.08 3.21 0.28
C SER A 172 -0.93 2.07 0.11
N ARG A 173 -1.71 2.06 -0.98
CA ARG A 173 -2.63 0.95 -1.29
C ARG A 173 -1.95 -0.41 -1.36
N THR A 174 -0.71 -0.47 -1.86
CA THR A 174 0.08 -1.71 -1.94
C THR A 174 0.61 -2.19 -0.59
N GLY A 175 0.34 -1.44 0.49
CA GLY A 175 0.70 -1.78 1.86
C GLY A 175 2.10 -1.36 2.27
N GLY A 176 2.81 -0.62 1.40
CA GLY A 176 4.09 -0.01 1.77
C GLY A 176 3.87 1.17 2.69
N THR A 177 4.56 1.13 3.84
CA THR A 177 4.42 2.11 4.90
C THR A 177 5.67 2.98 5.01
N THR A 178 5.47 4.25 5.37
CA THR A 178 6.53 5.22 5.66
C THR A 178 6.17 5.93 6.93
N GLN A 179 7.06 5.88 7.92
CA GLN A 179 6.87 6.55 9.20
C GLN A 179 7.73 7.81 9.25
N VAL A 180 7.12 8.91 9.68
CA VAL A 180 7.78 10.19 9.90
C VAL A 180 7.41 10.66 11.30
N ILE A 181 8.42 10.97 12.10
CA ILE A 181 8.25 11.55 13.42
C ILE A 181 8.61 13.02 13.32
N LEU A 182 7.65 13.89 13.61
CA LEU A 182 7.81 15.33 13.61
C LEU A 182 7.83 15.82 15.05
N THR A 183 8.79 16.67 15.40
CA THR A 183 8.87 17.27 16.74
C THR A 183 8.72 18.77 16.61
N MET A 184 7.68 19.30 17.25
CA MET A 184 7.42 20.73 17.24
C MET A 184 8.56 21.47 17.96
N PRO A 185 8.95 22.66 17.48
CA PRO A 185 9.97 23.47 18.14
C PRO A 185 9.55 23.85 19.56
N GLN A 186 10.54 24.00 20.44
CA GLN A 186 10.31 24.33 21.86
C GLN A 186 9.83 25.77 22.09
N GLN A 187 9.98 26.67 21.11
CA GLN A 187 9.54 28.06 21.17
C GLN A 187 9.13 28.54 19.78
N LEU A 188 8.02 29.26 19.70
CA LEU A 188 7.52 29.95 18.50
C LEU A 188 7.62 31.48 18.63
N ALA A 189 8.28 31.96 19.68
CA ALA A 189 8.41 33.37 20.00
C ALA A 189 9.07 34.17 18.86
N GLY A 190 8.35 35.18 18.35
CA GLY A 190 8.82 36.06 17.27
C GLY A 190 8.47 35.60 15.85
N LYS A 191 7.66 34.55 15.70
CA LYS A 191 7.11 34.10 14.42
C LYS A 191 5.70 34.67 14.22
N ASP A 192 5.43 35.16 13.02
CA ASP A 192 4.10 35.68 12.68
C ASP A 192 3.13 34.53 12.35
N PRO A 193 1.82 34.69 12.59
CA PRO A 193 0.81 33.72 12.16
C PRO A 193 0.90 33.48 10.64
N GLY A 194 1.02 32.21 10.25
CA GLY A 194 1.20 31.77 8.87
C GLY A 194 2.65 31.63 8.41
N GLU A 195 3.64 31.95 9.25
CA GLU A 195 5.05 31.72 8.92
C GLU A 195 5.38 30.21 8.94
N PRO A 196 6.07 29.69 7.92
CA PRO A 196 6.50 28.30 7.92
C PRO A 196 7.69 28.10 8.87
N VAL A 197 7.63 27.03 9.65
CA VAL A 197 8.68 26.58 10.56
C VAL A 197 9.04 25.14 10.22
N GLU A 198 10.33 24.84 10.13
CA GLU A 198 10.83 23.48 9.88
C GLU A 198 10.50 22.57 11.08
N LEU A 199 10.04 21.35 10.79
CA LEU A 199 9.57 20.34 11.76
C LEU A 199 10.34 19.03 11.65
#